data_AF-A0A8E0RRV7-F1
#
_entry.id   AF-A0A8E0RRV7-F1
#
_cell.length_a   1.000
_cell.length_b   1.000
_cell.length_c   1.000
_cell.angle_alpha   90.00
_cell.angle_beta   90.00
_cell.angle_gamma   90.00
#
_symmetry.space_group_name_H-M   'P 1'
#
loop_
_entity.id
_entity.type
_entity.pdbx_description
1 polymer ?
#
loop_
_entity_poly.entity_id
_entity_poly.type
_entity_poly.pdbx_seq_one_letter_code
_entity_poly.pdbx_strand_id
1 'polypeptide(L)'
;LCFRFSRALIGHPRASLHTAQRFHDLLEFFDDPKHWGESTVTSGRPWRMEELRLKNNTDLHELWYILLKERNMLMTMEEEHNRCLERMPNSERFEKVSSRTFS
;
A
#
# COMPACT_ATOMS: atom_id res chain seq x y z
N LEU A 1 8.07 -14.64 -6.20
CA LEU A 1 7.20 -13.81 -5.33
C LEU A 1 5.77 -14.20 -5.64
N CYS A 2 5.27 -15.23 -4.98
CA CYS A 2 3.83 -15.50 -4.92
C CYS A 2 3.50 -15.32 -3.45
N PHE A 3 3.11 -14.11 -3.07
CA PHE A 3 2.61 -13.83 -1.74
C PHE A 3 1.24 -14.48 -1.65
N ARG A 4 1.18 -15.77 -1.33
CA ARG A 4 -0.05 -16.32 -0.76
C ARG A 4 -0.29 -15.51 0.52
N PHE A 5 -1.21 -14.56 0.49
CA PHE A 5 -1.76 -13.83 1.64
C PHE A 5 -2.56 -14.79 2.54
N SER A 6 -1.99 -15.96 2.83
CA SER A 6 -2.51 -16.99 3.70
C SER A 6 -1.54 -17.10 4.85
N ARG A 7 -2.08 -17.16 6.06
CA ARG A 7 -1.38 -17.36 7.34
C ARG A 7 -0.71 -18.73 7.48
N ALA A 8 -0.09 -19.25 6.42
CA ALA A 8 0.51 -20.58 6.39
C ALA A 8 1.80 -20.56 5.56
N LEU A 9 2.91 -20.21 6.20
CA LEU A 9 4.25 -20.65 5.77
C LEU A 9 5.07 -21.05 7.01
N ILE A 10 4.69 -22.15 7.63
CA ILE A 10 5.63 -22.94 8.43
C ILE A 10 6.50 -23.72 7.45
N GLY A 11 7.76 -23.30 7.36
CA GLY A 11 8.90 -24.14 6.97
C GLY A 11 9.16 -24.28 5.47
N HIS A 12 10.14 -23.52 4.96
CA HIS A 12 11.10 -23.97 3.93
C HIS A 12 12.37 -23.09 4.03
N PRO A 13 13.53 -23.64 4.47
CA PRO A 13 14.76 -22.85 4.61
C PRO A 13 15.64 -23.05 3.39
N ARG A 14 15.36 -22.41 2.24
CA ARG A 14 16.32 -22.40 1.12
C ARG A 14 16.21 -21.13 0.27
N ALA A 15 17.02 -20.14 0.59
CA ALA A 15 17.77 -19.29 -0.35
C ALA A 15 18.49 -18.20 0.47
N SER A 16 19.77 -18.39 0.79
CA SER A 16 20.59 -17.30 1.33
C SER A 16 21.90 -17.23 0.56
N LEU A 17 21.80 -16.70 -0.65
CA LEU A 17 22.92 -16.11 -1.38
C LEU A 17 22.41 -14.78 -1.94
N HIS A 18 22.30 -13.78 -1.06
CA HIS A 18 21.94 -12.42 -1.45
C HIS A 18 23.14 -11.50 -1.18
N THR A 19 23.77 -11.00 -2.25
CA THR A 19 24.85 -9.99 -2.19
C THR A 19 24.30 -8.56 -2.27
N ALA A 20 22.98 -8.40 -2.39
CA ALA A 20 22.35 -7.09 -2.48
C ALA A 20 22.30 -6.43 -1.09
N GLN A 21 22.78 -5.20 -1.02
CA GLN A 21 22.57 -4.30 0.11
C GLN A 21 21.07 -4.24 0.42
N ARG A 22 20.67 -4.35 1.69
CA ARG A 22 19.26 -4.32 2.08
C ARG A 22 18.68 -2.92 1.86
N PHE A 23 18.20 -2.64 0.65
CA PHE A 23 17.39 -1.48 0.36
C PHE A 23 15.97 -1.76 0.89
N HIS A 24 15.66 -1.16 2.04
CA HIS A 24 14.32 -1.25 2.64
C HIS A 24 13.30 -0.39 1.86
N ASP A 25 13.77 0.44 0.93
CA ASP A 25 12.99 1.34 0.09
C ASP A 25 11.95 0.60 -0.77
N LEU A 26 12.23 -0.63 -1.19
CA LEU A 26 11.28 -1.45 -1.96
C LEU A 26 10.10 -1.96 -1.14
N LEU A 27 10.22 -1.98 0.20
CA LEU A 27 9.12 -2.40 1.07
C LEU A 27 7.99 -1.37 1.11
N GLU A 28 8.24 -0.12 0.69
CA GLU A 28 7.20 0.92 0.62
C GLU A 28 6.10 0.63 -0.43
N PHE A 29 6.35 -0.30 -1.36
CA PHE A 29 5.35 -0.76 -2.35
C PHE A 29 4.42 -1.85 -1.80
N PHE A 30 4.64 -2.35 -0.59
CA PHE A 30 3.84 -3.41 0.02
C PHE A 30 3.21 -2.92 1.33
N ASP A 31 2.03 -3.46 1.66
CA ASP A 31 1.37 -3.16 2.94
C ASP A 31 2.16 -3.77 4.12
N ASP A 32 1.97 -3.23 5.32
CA ASP A 32 2.60 -3.74 6.55
C ASP A 32 2.29 -5.24 6.65
N PRO A 33 3.29 -6.11 6.90
CA PRO A 33 3.09 -7.54 7.09
C PRO A 33 1.97 -7.93 8.06
N LYS A 34 1.62 -7.04 9.00
CA LYS A 34 0.51 -7.24 9.94
C LYS A 34 -0.87 -7.22 9.26
N HIS A 35 -1.02 -6.56 8.12
CA HIS A 35 -2.28 -6.45 7.38
C HIS A 35 -2.47 -7.57 6.36
N TRP A 36 -1.48 -8.46 6.20
CA TRP A 36 -1.54 -9.53 5.20
C TRP A 36 -2.60 -10.58 5.57
N GLY A 37 -3.54 -10.79 4.65
CA GLY A 37 -4.65 -11.74 4.83
C GLY A 37 -5.82 -11.21 5.67
N GLU A 38 -5.77 -9.93 6.09
CA GLU A 38 -6.90 -9.25 6.71
C GLU A 38 -7.91 -8.84 5.63
N SER A 39 -9.19 -9.15 5.83
CA SER A 39 -10.25 -8.84 4.86
C SER A 39 -10.65 -7.37 4.85
N THR A 40 -10.43 -6.68 5.98
CA THR A 40 -10.78 -5.27 6.17
C THR A 40 -9.66 -4.51 6.87
N VAL A 41 -8.90 -3.71 6.11
CA VAL A 41 -7.97 -2.73 6.70
C VAL A 41 -8.73 -1.42 6.92
N THR A 42 -8.87 -0.99 8.18
CA THR A 42 -9.59 0.26 8.50
C THR A 42 -8.86 1.45 7.89
N SER A 43 -9.45 2.08 6.86
CA SER A 43 -8.93 3.31 6.27
C SER A 43 -9.57 4.53 6.93
N GLY A 44 -8.76 5.53 7.25
CA GLY A 44 -9.22 6.77 7.87
C GLY A 44 -10.19 7.58 7.00
N ARG A 45 -10.74 8.64 7.62
CA ARG A 45 -11.64 9.61 6.97
C ARG A 45 -10.88 10.39 5.88
N PRO A 46 -11.55 10.75 4.77
CA PRO A 46 -10.93 11.63 3.80
C PRO A 46 -10.76 13.08 4.29
N TRP A 47 -9.57 13.67 4.12
CA TRP A 47 -9.28 15.11 4.13
C TRP A 47 -10.29 15.91 3.30
N ARG A 48 -10.86 16.97 3.89
CA ARG A 48 -11.70 17.97 3.21
C ARG A 48 -10.83 19.03 2.57
N MET A 49 -11.34 19.65 1.49
CA MET A 49 -10.68 20.80 0.88
C MET A 49 -10.43 21.95 1.86
N GLU A 50 -11.35 22.20 2.78
CA GLU A 50 -11.20 23.23 3.83
C GLU A 50 -9.99 22.96 4.74
N GLU A 51 -9.74 21.69 5.07
CA GLU A 51 -8.61 21.27 5.91
C GLU A 51 -7.28 21.44 5.15
N LEU A 52 -7.28 21.17 3.85
CA LEU A 52 -6.10 21.32 2.99
C LEU A 52 -5.75 22.79 2.72
N ARG A 53 -6.76 23.67 2.56
CA ARG A 53 -6.56 25.11 2.32
C ARG A 53 -5.89 25.83 3.48
N LEU A 54 -5.95 25.27 4.69
CA LEU A 54 -5.33 25.83 5.89
C LEU A 54 -3.86 25.40 6.07
N LYS A 55 -3.35 24.51 5.22
CA LYS A 55 -1.98 24.00 5.30
C LYS A 55 -1.01 24.86 4.47
N ASN A 56 0.24 24.90 4.89
CA ASN A 56 1.31 25.55 4.14
C ASN A 56 1.70 24.68 2.92
N ASN A 57 2.44 25.24 1.96
CA ASN A 57 2.82 24.51 0.74
C ASN A 57 3.75 23.32 1.02
N THR A 58 4.61 23.39 2.05
CA THR A 58 5.52 22.31 2.41
C THR A 58 4.77 21.09 2.92
N ASP A 59 3.86 21.28 3.88
CA ASP A 59 3.00 20.24 4.43
C ASP A 59 2.11 19.61 3.34
N LEU A 60 1.62 20.42 2.39
CA LEU A 60 0.85 19.92 1.26
C LEU A 60 1.69 19.04 0.33
N HIS A 61 2.93 19.41 0.08
CA HIS A 61 3.85 18.63 -0.75
C HIS A 61 4.26 17.32 -0.06
N GLU A 62 4.51 17.34 1.25
CA GLU A 62 4.73 16.13 2.05
C GLU A 62 3.50 15.21 2.04
N LEU A 63 2.30 15.77 2.22
CA LEU A 63 1.05 15.02 2.14
C LEU A 63 0.87 14.39 0.76
N TRP A 64 1.17 15.13 -0.31
CA TRP A 64 1.10 14.62 -1.67
C TRP A 64 2.02 13.41 -1.87
N TYR A 65 3.25 13.46 -1.36
CA TYR A 65 4.16 12.31 -1.40
C TYR A 65 3.63 11.10 -0.63
N ILE A 66 3.07 11.30 0.57
CA ILE A 66 2.49 10.21 1.35
C ILE A 66 1.33 9.55 0.58
N LEU A 67 0.43 10.35 -0.01
CA LEU A 67 -0.68 9.85 -0.82
C LEU A 67 -0.20 9.15 -2.10
N LEU A 68 0.88 9.63 -2.70
CA LEU A 68 1.48 9.01 -3.88
C LEU A 68 2.05 7.63 -3.55
N LYS A 69 2.76 7.50 -2.43
CA LYS A 69 3.31 6.20 -1.99
C LYS A 69 2.20 5.20 -1.67
N GLU A 70 1.16 5.65 -0.96
CA GLU A 70 -0.05 4.86 -0.69
C GLU A 70 -0.69 4.36 -2.00
N ARG A 71 -0.86 5.24 -3.00
CA ARG A 71 -1.41 4.85 -4.31
C ARG A 71 -0.55 3.80 -5.00
N ASN A 72 0.77 3.99 -4.99
CA ASN A 72 1.70 3.05 -5.61
C ASN A 72 1.65 1.68 -4.94
N MET A 73 1.59 1.62 -3.62
CA MET A 73 1.41 0.39 -2.86
C MET A 73 0.08 -0.30 -3.23
N LEU A 74 -1.03 0.44 -3.29
CA LEU A 74 -2.33 -0.13 -3.67
C LEU A 74 -2.33 -0.69 -5.10
N MET A 75 -1.66 -0.05 -6.06
CA MET A 75 -1.51 -0.58 -7.43
C MET A 75 -0.72 -1.88 -7.45
N THR A 76 0.36 -1.99 -6.67
CA THR A 76 1.13 -3.24 -6.54
C THR A 76 0.26 -4.36 -5.94
N MET A 77 -0.55 -4.04 -4.93
CA MET A 77 -1.46 -5.00 -4.31
C MET A 77 -2.57 -5.45 -5.28
N GLU A 78 -3.16 -4.54 -6.05
CA GLU A 78 -4.20 -4.84 -7.03
C GLU A 78 -3.68 -5.79 -8.12
N GLU A 79 -2.52 -5.50 -8.68
CA GLU A 79 -1.90 -6.33 -9.72
C GLU A 79 -1.57 -7.73 -9.19
N GLU A 80 -1.06 -7.85 -7.96
CA GLU A 80 -0.79 -9.15 -7.36
C GLU A 80 -2.06 -9.97 -7.11
N HIS A 81 -3.15 -9.34 -6.68
CA HIS A 81 -4.45 -10.01 -6.54
C HIS A 81 -5.00 -10.46 -7.90
N ASN A 82 -4.91 -9.60 -8.91
CA ASN A 82 -5.32 -9.92 -10.28
C ASN A 82 -4.51 -11.10 -10.85
N ARG A 83 -3.18 -11.10 -10.64
CA ARG A 83 -2.28 -12.21 -11.00
C ARG A 83 -2.64 -13.51 -10.29
N CYS A 84 -3.11 -13.44 -9.05
CA CYS A 84 -3.58 -14.58 -8.27
C CYS A 84 -5.04 -14.97 -8.54
N LEU A 85 -5.75 -14.23 -9.41
CA LEU A 85 -7.18 -14.39 -9.69
C LEU A 85 -8.06 -14.24 -8.44
N GLU A 86 -7.60 -13.42 -7.49
CA GLU A 86 -8.28 -13.09 -6.25
C GLU A 86 -8.83 -11.65 -6.32
N ARG A 87 -9.94 -11.38 -5.62
CA ARG A 87 -10.45 -10.01 -5.51
C ARG A 87 -9.65 -9.27 -4.46
N MET A 88 -9.15 -8.06 -4.80
CA MET A 88 -8.46 -7.23 -3.83
C MET A 88 -9.38 -6.92 -2.63
N PRO A 89 -8.94 -7.20 -1.39
CA PRO A 89 -9.66 -6.77 -0.21
C PRO A 89 -9.66 -5.24 -0.17
N ASN A 90 -10.80 -4.65 0.20
CA ASN A 90 -10.90 -3.21 0.47
C ASN A 90 -10.61 -2.28 -0.72
N SER A 91 -11.19 -2.56 -1.90
CA SER A 91 -11.07 -1.71 -3.11
C SER A 91 -11.49 -0.24 -2.89
N GLU A 92 -12.36 0.03 -1.90
CA GLU A 92 -12.78 1.38 -1.50
C GLU A 92 -11.61 2.28 -1.06
N ARG A 93 -10.50 1.69 -0.56
CA ARG A 93 -9.30 2.44 -0.18
C ARG A 93 -8.70 3.15 -1.41
N PHE A 94 -8.79 2.54 -2.59
CA PHE A 94 -8.32 3.13 -3.84
C PHE A 94 -9.14 4.37 -4.26
N GLU A 95 -10.47 4.29 -4.15
CA GLU A 95 -11.38 5.40 -4.48
C GLU A 95 -11.16 6.60 -3.56
N LYS A 96 -10.88 6.35 -2.27
CA LYS A 96 -10.53 7.41 -1.31
C LYS A 96 -9.23 8.11 -1.68
N VAL A 97 -8.23 7.42 -2.24
CA VAL A 97 -6.96 8.05 -2.62
C VAL A 97 -7.12 8.82 -3.94
N SER A 98 -7.77 8.23 -4.94
CA SER A 98 -7.96 8.82 -6.27
C SER A 98 -8.77 10.13 -6.25
N SER A 99 -9.85 10.18 -5.46
CA SER A 99 -10.71 11.36 -5.31
C SER A 99 -9.99 12.63 -4.82
N ARG A 100 -8.78 12.51 -4.24
CA ARG A 100 -7.99 13.67 -3.79
C ARG A 100 -6.93 14.15 -4.77
N THR A 101 -6.49 13.30 -5.69
CA THR A 101 -5.35 13.63 -6.57
C THR A 101 -5.73 14.38 -7.85
N PHE A 102 -7.02 14.53 -8.17
CA PHE A 102 -7.50 15.09 -9.45
C PHE A 102 -8.75 16.00 -9.33
N SER A 103 -8.76 16.97 -8.42
CA SER A 103 -9.73 18.07 -8.48
C SER A 103 -9.10 19.41 -8.17
#